data_AF-A0A8T9C203-F1
#
_entry.id   AF-A0A8T9C203-F1
#
_cell.length_a   1.000
_cell.length_b   1.000
_cell.length_c   1.000
_cell.angle_alpha   90.00
_cell.angle_beta   90.00
_cell.angle_gamma   90.00
#
_symmetry.space_group_name_H-M   'P 1'
#
loop_
_entity.id
_entity.type
_entity.pdbx_description
1 polymer ?
#
loop_
_entity_poly.entity_id
_entity_poly.type
_entity_poly.pdbx_seq_one_letter_code
_entity_poly.pdbx_strand_id
1 'polypeptide(L)'
;MADILEIPLRLLGNVIEYARETPVPVLLAILAATAVSTFLFIYALVFLLAPTPRAPYASEKSYITTTPSGAVTSPKPLPCWHDEWRDDAASHKAGEKHTGTIDAAEVEVSVVIPAYNEEARILTMLEEAVTFLDAEYGRAPGKGKSNGSAAKSDGRGIGGYEILIVNDGSKDKTVDICLDFARRNALHDVLRVCTLKENRGKGGAVTHGFRH
;
A
#
# COMPACT_ATOMS: atom_id res chain seq x y z
N MET A 1 43.99 34.92 -20.26
CA MET A 1 42.96 33.96 -19.85
C MET A 1 42.08 34.70 -18.85
N ALA A 2 40.90 35.16 -19.26
CA ALA A 2 39.94 35.66 -18.28
C ALA A 2 39.57 34.46 -17.41
N ASP A 3 39.82 34.59 -16.11
CA ASP A 3 39.63 33.51 -15.16
C ASP A 3 38.16 33.06 -15.22
N ILE A 4 37.90 31.77 -15.34
CA ILE A 4 36.55 31.20 -15.49
C ILE A 4 35.60 31.66 -14.36
N LEU A 5 36.17 32.09 -13.23
CA LEU A 5 35.49 32.65 -12.07
C LEU A 5 35.09 34.14 -12.20
N GLU A 6 35.68 34.92 -13.10
CA GLU A 6 35.31 36.35 -13.28
C GLU A 6 33.97 36.53 -13.99
N ILE A 7 33.62 35.60 -14.89
CA ILE A 7 32.39 35.64 -15.67
C ILE A 7 31.14 35.63 -14.76
N PRO A 8 30.98 34.69 -13.81
CA PRO A 8 29.82 34.70 -12.91
C PRO A 8 29.80 35.92 -11.98
N LEU A 9 30.95 36.42 -11.54
CA LEU A 9 31.03 37.61 -10.69
C LEU A 9 30.56 38.89 -11.41
N ARG A 10 30.94 39.06 -12.68
CA ARG A 10 30.47 40.18 -13.51
C ARG A 10 28.98 40.10 -13.80
N LEU A 11 28.47 38.91 -14.09
CA LEU A 11 27.04 38.67 -14.27
C LEU A 11 26.24 39.04 -13.00
N LEU A 12 26.74 38.64 -11.83
CA LEU A 12 26.11 38.96 -10.55
C LEU A 12 26.11 40.47 -10.28
N GLY A 13 27.22 41.14 -10.56
CA GLY A 13 27.34 42.60 -10.45
C GLY A 13 26.30 43.32 -11.31
N ASN A 14 26.20 42.96 -12.59
CA ASN A 14 25.23 43.54 -13.51
C ASN A 14 23.78 43.31 -13.04
N VAL A 15 23.46 42.10 -12.56
CA VAL A 15 22.12 41.80 -12.04
C VAL A 15 21.75 42.64 -10.82
N ILE A 16 22.71 42.86 -9.91
CA ILE A 16 22.50 43.70 -8.72
C ILE A 16 22.28 45.17 -9.11
N GLU A 17 23.04 45.67 -10.08
CA GLU A 17 22.90 47.05 -10.56
C GLU A 17 21.53 47.28 -11.20
N TYR A 18 21.11 46.39 -12.12
CA TYR A 18 19.77 46.44 -12.71
C TYR A 18 18.65 46.29 -11.68
N ALA A 19 18.83 45.45 -10.66
CA ALA A 19 17.84 45.29 -9.60
C ALA A 19 17.67 46.58 -8.77
N ARG A 20 18.74 47.35 -8.56
CA ARG A 20 18.68 48.63 -7.81
C ARG A 20 17.96 49.73 -8.59
N GLU A 21 18.06 49.72 -9.92
CA GLU A 21 17.42 50.71 -10.79
C GLU A 21 15.95 50.38 -11.10
N THR A 22 15.52 49.14 -10.83
CA THR A 22 14.16 48.68 -11.14
C THR A 22 13.17 49.05 -10.04
N PRO A 23 11.97 49.61 -10.38
CA PRO A 23 10.93 49.89 -9.40
C PRO A 23 10.49 48.64 -8.60
N VAL A 24 10.27 48.80 -7.30
CA VAL A 24 9.88 47.69 -6.39
C VAL A 24 8.67 46.89 -6.89
N PRO A 25 7.58 47.47 -7.43
CA PRO A 25 6.45 46.68 -7.93
C PRO A 25 6.83 45.74 -9.08
N VAL A 26 7.78 46.15 -9.93
CA VAL A 26 8.27 45.33 -11.04
C VAL A 26 9.11 44.17 -10.51
N LEU A 27 9.99 44.42 -9.53
CA LEU A 27 10.75 43.36 -8.85
C LEU A 27 9.83 42.33 -8.17
N LEU A 28 8.76 42.80 -7.49
CA LEU A 28 7.77 41.92 -6.88
C LEU A 28 7.00 41.09 -7.92
N ALA A 29 6.64 41.69 -9.06
CA ALA A 29 5.99 40.97 -10.16
C ALA A 29 6.91 39.91 -10.76
N ILE A 30 8.19 40.21 -10.97
CA ILE A 30 9.20 39.25 -11.45
C ILE A 30 9.37 38.10 -10.45
N LEU A 31 9.46 38.40 -9.15
CA LEU A 31 9.57 37.39 -8.10
C LEU A 31 8.34 36.48 -8.10
N ALA A 32 7.13 37.04 -8.12
CA ALA A 32 5.89 36.28 -8.14
C ALA A 32 5.78 35.41 -9.40
N ALA A 33 6.08 35.95 -10.58
CA ALA A 33 6.07 35.21 -11.83
C ALA A 33 7.09 34.05 -11.83
N THR A 34 8.29 34.29 -11.27
CA THR A 34 9.33 33.26 -11.13
C THR A 34 8.87 32.15 -10.17
N ALA A 35 8.27 32.51 -9.04
CA ALA A 35 7.75 31.55 -8.06
C ALA A 35 6.64 30.67 -8.66
N VAL A 36 5.66 31.29 -9.34
CA VAL A 36 4.56 30.57 -10.01
C VAL A 36 5.09 29.67 -11.11
N SER A 37 5.99 30.17 -11.96
CA SER A 37 6.58 29.38 -13.05
C SER A 37 7.38 28.18 -12.50
N THR A 38 8.15 28.39 -11.43
CA THR A 38 8.89 27.31 -10.76
C THR A 38 7.95 26.26 -10.18
N PHE A 39 6.86 26.69 -9.53
CA PHE A 39 5.86 25.78 -8.99
C PHE A 39 5.17 24.96 -10.09
N LEU A 40 4.74 25.60 -11.18
CA LEU A 40 4.13 24.92 -12.32
C LEU A 40 5.11 23.95 -13.00
N PHE A 41 6.38 24.34 -13.12
CA PHE A 41 7.42 23.48 -13.66
C PHE A 41 7.64 22.24 -12.78
N ILE A 42 7.77 22.43 -11.45
CA ILE A 42 7.90 21.31 -10.50
C ILE A 42 6.67 20.41 -10.58
N TYR A 43 5.47 20.97 -10.62
CA TYR A 43 4.23 20.20 -10.73
C TYR A 43 4.18 19.38 -12.03
N ALA A 44 4.52 19.99 -13.17
CA ALA A 44 4.59 19.31 -14.46
C ALA A 44 5.67 18.22 -14.45
N LEU A 45 6.81 18.47 -13.82
CA LEU A 45 7.89 17.49 -13.66
C LEU A 45 7.44 16.29 -12.83
N VAL A 46 6.76 16.53 -11.70
CA VAL A 46 6.16 15.47 -10.89
C VAL A 46 5.13 14.70 -11.71
N PHE A 47 4.26 15.38 -12.46
CA PHE A 47 3.25 14.71 -13.29
C PHE A 47 3.86 13.84 -14.40
N LEU A 48 4.95 14.30 -15.04
CA LEU A 48 5.64 13.57 -16.11
C LEU A 48 6.48 12.40 -15.58
N LEU A 49 7.09 12.55 -14.40
CA LEU A 49 7.98 11.55 -13.82
C LEU A 49 7.29 10.58 -12.86
N ALA A 50 6.13 10.95 -12.28
CA ALA A 50 5.40 10.09 -11.37
C ALA A 50 4.86 8.87 -12.13
N PRO A 51 5.30 7.64 -11.79
CA PRO A 51 4.83 6.45 -12.47
C PRO A 51 3.36 6.21 -12.15
N THR A 52 2.56 5.91 -13.17
CA THR A 52 1.19 5.43 -12.99
C THR A 52 1.23 3.94 -12.64
N PRO A 53 0.64 3.49 -11.50
CA PRO A 53 0.64 2.08 -11.15
C PRO A 53 -0.07 1.24 -12.22
N ARG A 54 0.56 0.16 -12.68
CA ARG A 54 -0.09 -0.78 -13.59
C ARG A 54 -1.32 -1.42 -12.96
N ALA A 55 -2.26 -1.85 -13.79
CA ALA A 55 -3.38 -2.70 -13.37
C ALA A 55 -2.89 -4.08 -12.89
N PRO A 56 -3.61 -4.73 -11.95
CA PRO A 56 -3.29 -6.08 -11.50
C PRO A 56 -3.60 -7.12 -12.59
N TYR A 57 -2.78 -8.17 -12.70
CA TYR A 57 -3.06 -9.31 -13.57
C TYR A 57 -4.10 -10.25 -12.93
N ALA A 58 -4.79 -11.06 -13.75
CA ALA A 58 -5.78 -12.02 -13.24
C ALA A 58 -5.19 -13.03 -12.23
N SER A 59 -3.93 -13.47 -12.42
CA SER A 59 -3.23 -14.36 -11.49
C SER A 59 -3.00 -13.74 -10.10
N GLU A 60 -2.93 -12.40 -10.02
CA GLU A 60 -2.69 -11.65 -8.78
C GLU A 60 -3.97 -11.47 -7.95
N LYS A 61 -5.13 -11.88 -8.48
CA LYS A 61 -6.42 -11.86 -7.78
C LYS A 61 -6.74 -13.22 -7.16
N SER A 62 -5.70 -13.97 -6.81
CA SER A 62 -5.82 -15.29 -6.21
C SER A 62 -4.81 -15.47 -5.10
N TYR A 63 -5.16 -16.27 -4.11
CA TYR A 63 -4.28 -16.64 -3.02
C TYR A 63 -4.20 -18.16 -2.87
N ILE A 64 -3.12 -18.61 -2.24
CA ILE A 64 -2.96 -19.98 -1.79
C ILE A 64 -2.79 -20.02 -0.27
N THR A 65 -3.16 -21.14 0.34
CA THR A 65 -3.02 -21.38 1.78
C THR A 65 -2.83 -22.87 2.03
N THR A 66 -2.72 -23.27 3.29
CA THR A 66 -2.60 -24.67 3.70
C THR A 66 -3.94 -25.22 4.17
N THR A 67 -4.18 -26.50 3.88
CA THR A 67 -5.35 -27.24 4.39
C THR A 67 -5.02 -27.92 5.73
N PRO A 68 -6.03 -28.33 6.53
CA PRO A 68 -5.83 -29.16 7.72
C PRO A 68 -5.08 -30.47 7.48
N SER A 69 -5.09 -30.99 6.24
CA SER A 69 -4.28 -32.14 5.83
C SER A 69 -2.80 -31.81 5.57
N GLY A 70 -2.42 -30.53 5.65
CA GLY A 70 -1.08 -30.02 5.40
C GLY A 70 -0.76 -29.75 3.93
N ALA A 71 -1.68 -30.03 3.00
CA ALA A 71 -1.49 -29.74 1.58
C ALA A 71 -1.66 -28.25 1.27
N VAL A 72 -1.03 -27.77 0.20
CA VAL A 72 -1.26 -26.42 -0.33
C VAL A 72 -2.49 -26.46 -1.23
N THR A 73 -3.39 -25.47 -1.07
CA THR A 73 -4.60 -25.38 -1.89
C THR A 73 -4.27 -25.01 -3.33
N SER A 74 -5.14 -25.37 -4.27
CA SER A 74 -5.17 -24.67 -5.56
C SER A 74 -5.44 -23.17 -5.34
N PRO A 75 -5.03 -22.29 -6.27
CA PRO A 75 -5.34 -20.87 -6.18
C PRO A 75 -6.84 -20.64 -5.98
N LYS A 76 -7.19 -19.94 -4.89
CA LYS A 76 -8.56 -19.52 -4.55
C LYS A 76 -8.73 -18.05 -4.94
N PRO A 77 -9.94 -17.60 -5.32
CA PRO A 77 -10.18 -16.19 -5.61
C PRO A 77 -9.90 -15.33 -4.38
N LEU A 78 -9.24 -14.19 -4.58
CA LEU A 78 -9.02 -13.18 -3.56
C LEU A 78 -9.99 -12.01 -3.83
N PRO A 79 -11.08 -11.89 -3.04
CA PRO A 79 -12.10 -10.85 -3.24
C PRO A 79 -11.50 -9.45 -3.23
N CYS A 80 -12.06 -8.51 -4.00
CA CYS A 80 -11.48 -7.17 -4.16
C CYS A 80 -12.59 -6.12 -4.11
N TRP A 81 -12.72 -5.43 -2.98
CA TRP A 81 -13.79 -4.44 -2.79
C TRP A 81 -13.72 -3.30 -3.81
N HIS A 82 -12.51 -2.94 -4.28
CA HIS A 82 -12.31 -1.87 -5.24
C HIS A 82 -12.79 -2.25 -6.66
N ASP A 83 -12.73 -3.54 -7.03
CA ASP A 83 -13.25 -3.99 -8.31
C ASP A 83 -14.77 -4.06 -8.27
N GLU A 84 -15.36 -4.57 -7.18
CA GLU A 84 -16.81 -4.58 -6.95
C GLU A 84 -17.38 -3.16 -6.98
N TRP A 85 -16.78 -2.23 -6.23
CA TRP A 85 -17.19 -0.82 -6.24
C TRP A 85 -17.11 -0.18 -7.63
N ARG A 86 -16.10 -0.53 -8.44
CA ARG A 86 -15.97 -0.02 -9.81
C ARG A 86 -17.05 -0.58 -10.73
N ASP A 87 -17.39 -1.86 -10.59
CA ASP A 87 -18.41 -2.52 -11.39
C ASP A 87 -19.81 -1.97 -11.02
N ASP A 88 -20.06 -1.74 -9.72
CA ASP A 88 -21.27 -1.07 -9.23
C ASP A 88 -21.35 0.36 -9.78
N ALA A 89 -20.29 1.16 -9.67
CA ALA A 89 -20.26 2.53 -10.18
C ALA A 89 -20.49 2.62 -11.70
N ALA A 90 -20.09 1.60 -12.47
CA ALA A 90 -20.34 1.54 -13.90
C ALA A 90 -21.79 1.14 -14.25
N SER A 91 -22.47 0.41 -13.36
CA SER A 91 -23.84 -0.06 -13.56
C SER A 91 -24.91 0.94 -13.10
N HIS A 92 -24.59 1.82 -12.16
CA HIS A 92 -25.52 2.86 -11.68
C HIS A 92 -25.62 4.06 -12.63
N LYS A 93 -26.86 4.49 -12.92
CA LYS A 93 -27.13 5.72 -13.68
C LYS A 93 -26.61 6.94 -12.90
N ALA A 94 -25.96 7.86 -13.61
CA ALA A 94 -25.46 9.12 -13.07
C ALA A 94 -26.58 9.88 -12.30
N GLY A 95 -26.57 9.83 -10.97
CA GLY A 95 -27.56 10.50 -10.14
C GLY A 95 -27.61 10.03 -8.68
N GLU A 96 -27.43 8.73 -8.43
CA GLU A 96 -27.38 8.18 -7.07
C GLU A 96 -25.93 7.95 -6.65
N LYS A 97 -25.44 8.73 -5.67
CA LYS A 97 -24.13 8.50 -5.05
C LYS A 97 -24.23 7.26 -4.16
N HIS A 98 -24.09 6.08 -4.74
CA HIS A 98 -23.92 4.84 -3.97
C HIS A 98 -22.45 4.70 -3.58
N THR A 99 -22.15 4.62 -2.29
CA THR A 99 -20.79 4.47 -1.76
C THR A 99 -20.35 3.00 -1.67
N GLY A 100 -21.04 2.09 -2.37
CA GLY A 100 -20.91 0.65 -2.22
C GLY A 100 -21.63 0.11 -0.99
N THR A 101 -22.00 -1.16 -1.01
CA THR A 101 -22.41 -1.92 0.18
C THR A 101 -21.16 -2.44 0.89
N ILE A 102 -21.02 -2.15 2.18
CA ILE A 102 -19.93 -2.71 2.99
C ILE A 102 -20.44 -4.01 3.59
N ASP A 103 -19.78 -5.12 3.24
CA ASP A 103 -20.09 -6.44 3.80
C ASP A 103 -19.79 -6.50 5.31
N ALA A 104 -20.47 -7.40 6.00
CA ALA A 104 -20.19 -7.64 7.42
C ALA A 104 -18.77 -8.21 7.59
N ALA A 105 -18.02 -7.68 8.55
CA ALA A 105 -16.66 -8.14 8.81
C ALA A 105 -16.65 -9.60 9.32
N GLU A 106 -15.85 -10.44 8.67
CA GLU A 106 -15.67 -11.86 9.01
C GLU A 106 -14.64 -12.07 10.14
N VAL A 107 -13.66 -11.18 10.22
CA VAL A 107 -12.57 -11.16 11.20
C VAL A 107 -12.42 -9.77 11.79
N GLU A 108 -11.89 -9.70 13.00
CA GLU A 108 -11.65 -8.42 13.68
C GLU A 108 -10.40 -7.70 13.13
N VAL A 109 -9.38 -8.45 12.72
CA VAL A 109 -8.11 -7.89 12.24
C VAL A 109 -7.60 -8.64 11.00
N SER A 110 -7.25 -7.89 9.96
CA SER A 110 -6.48 -8.39 8.82
C SER A 110 -5.09 -7.79 8.83
N VAL A 111 -4.06 -8.64 8.83
CA VAL A 111 -2.65 -8.23 8.81
C VAL A 111 -2.08 -8.40 7.42
N VAL A 112 -1.88 -7.29 6.71
CA VAL A 112 -1.31 -7.27 5.36
C VAL A 112 0.21 -7.11 5.43
N ILE A 113 0.95 -8.07 4.88
CA ILE A 113 2.41 -8.11 4.93
C ILE A 113 2.96 -8.12 3.50
N PRO A 114 3.51 -6.99 2.99
CA PRO A 114 4.25 -6.99 1.73
C PRO A 114 5.58 -7.71 1.91
N ALA A 115 5.92 -8.61 0.99
CA ALA A 115 7.16 -9.40 1.06
C ALA A 115 7.87 -9.46 -0.30
N TYR A 116 9.17 -9.12 -0.32
CA TYR A 116 10.04 -9.31 -1.49
C TYR A 116 11.42 -9.78 -1.03
N ASN A 117 11.75 -11.03 -1.34
CA ASN A 117 12.98 -11.70 -0.89
C ASN A 117 13.22 -11.61 0.63
N GLU A 118 12.26 -12.13 1.39
CA GLU A 118 12.21 -12.04 2.85
C GLU A 118 12.51 -13.37 3.55
N GLU A 119 13.06 -14.37 2.85
CA GLU A 119 13.23 -15.74 3.37
C GLU A 119 13.96 -15.82 4.73
N ALA A 120 14.92 -14.92 4.97
CA ALA A 120 15.72 -14.89 6.19
C ALA A 120 15.05 -14.16 7.37
N ARG A 121 14.02 -13.34 7.12
CA ARG A 121 13.45 -12.41 8.11
C ARG A 121 11.97 -12.63 8.40
N ILE A 122 11.22 -13.17 7.43
CA ILE A 122 9.77 -13.29 7.53
C ILE A 122 9.34 -14.23 8.66
N LEU A 123 10.12 -15.27 8.94
CA LEU A 123 9.78 -16.28 9.95
C LEU A 123 9.73 -15.69 11.36
N THR A 124 10.76 -14.93 11.77
CA THR A 124 10.85 -14.31 13.10
C THR A 124 9.69 -13.34 13.32
N MET A 125 9.36 -12.53 12.33
CA MET A 125 8.23 -11.62 12.41
C MET A 125 6.89 -12.37 12.52
N LEU A 126 6.70 -13.46 11.76
CA LEU A 126 5.50 -14.27 11.84
C LEU A 126 5.34 -14.97 13.20
N GLU A 127 6.42 -15.45 13.80
CA GLU A 127 6.42 -16.05 15.15
C GLU A 127 5.92 -15.05 16.21
N GLU A 128 6.46 -13.82 16.19
CA GLU A 128 6.04 -12.75 17.09
C GLU A 128 4.59 -12.34 16.83
N ALA A 129 4.21 -12.13 15.56
CA ALA A 129 2.88 -11.69 15.17
C ALA A 129 1.80 -12.72 15.55
N VAL A 130 2.00 -13.99 15.23
CA VAL A 130 1.01 -15.05 15.54
C VAL A 130 0.86 -15.24 17.04
N THR A 131 1.95 -15.19 17.80
CA THR A 131 1.90 -15.29 19.26
C THR A 131 1.02 -14.18 19.86
N PHE A 132 1.17 -12.94 19.37
CA PHE A 132 0.33 -11.82 19.80
C PHE A 132 -1.13 -11.98 19.34
N LEU A 133 -1.34 -12.27 18.06
CA LEU A 133 -2.68 -12.35 17.46
C LEU A 133 -3.53 -13.48 18.07
N ASP A 134 -2.92 -14.63 18.34
CA ASP A 134 -3.58 -15.74 19.03
C ASP A 134 -4.01 -15.38 20.45
N ALA A 135 -3.18 -14.64 21.18
CA ALA A 135 -3.46 -14.23 22.55
C ALA A 135 -4.50 -13.12 22.67
N GLU A 136 -4.57 -12.22 21.68
CA GLU A 136 -5.41 -11.04 21.73
C GLU A 136 -6.76 -11.21 21.03
N TYR A 137 -6.76 -11.75 19.81
CA TYR A 137 -7.97 -11.87 18.97
C TYR A 137 -8.50 -13.30 18.89
N GLY A 138 -7.62 -14.29 19.13
CA GLY A 138 -7.90 -15.69 18.87
C GLY A 138 -8.11 -15.98 17.39
N ARG A 139 -8.14 -17.27 17.00
CA ARG A 139 -8.25 -17.67 15.58
C ARG A 139 -9.67 -17.81 15.05
N ALA A 140 -10.67 -17.78 15.94
CA ALA A 140 -12.07 -18.01 15.58
C ALA A 140 -12.93 -16.79 15.91
N PRO A 141 -13.87 -16.41 15.04
CA PRO A 141 -14.80 -15.33 15.33
C PRO A 141 -15.67 -15.64 16.56
N GLY A 142 -16.02 -14.61 17.32
CA GLY A 142 -16.87 -14.66 18.52
C GLY A 142 -16.13 -14.76 19.87
N LYS A 143 -14.79 -14.76 19.86
CA LYS A 143 -13.93 -14.75 21.08
C LYS A 143 -13.13 -13.46 21.28
N GLY A 144 -13.43 -12.39 20.53
CA GLY A 144 -12.71 -11.13 20.60
C GLY A 144 -12.94 -10.39 21.92
N LYS A 145 -11.87 -9.83 22.49
CA LYS A 145 -11.97 -8.86 23.59
C LYS A 145 -12.46 -7.54 23.03
N SER A 146 -13.29 -6.80 23.76
CA SER A 146 -13.63 -5.44 23.36
C SER A 146 -12.40 -4.54 23.48
N ASN A 147 -11.82 -4.15 22.35
CA ASN A 147 -10.74 -3.17 22.30
C ASN A 147 -11.28 -1.78 21.94
N GLY A 148 -11.01 -0.79 22.79
CA GLY A 148 -11.47 0.59 22.65
C GLY A 148 -12.79 0.91 23.36
N SER A 149 -13.13 2.20 23.40
CA SER A 149 -14.33 2.75 24.07
C SER A 149 -15.47 3.09 23.11
N ALA A 150 -15.33 2.74 21.82
CA ALA A 150 -16.35 3.00 20.82
C ALA A 150 -17.51 2.01 20.98
N ALA A 151 -18.66 2.54 21.45
CA ALA A 151 -20.00 1.95 21.53
C ALA A 151 -20.10 0.47 21.93
N LYS A 152 -20.75 0.23 23.08
CA LYS A 152 -21.17 -1.09 23.57
C LYS A 152 -21.99 -1.86 22.50
N SER A 153 -21.33 -2.69 21.71
CA SER A 153 -21.95 -3.91 21.18
C SER A 153 -21.93 -4.96 22.31
N ASP A 154 -22.81 -5.97 22.23
CA ASP A 154 -23.09 -6.96 23.28
C ASP A 154 -21.86 -7.81 23.68
N GLY A 155 -20.90 -7.22 24.40
CA GLY A 155 -19.82 -7.86 25.17
C GLY A 155 -18.85 -8.79 24.43
N ARG A 156 -19.06 -9.08 23.15
CA ARG A 156 -18.23 -9.98 22.32
C ARG A 156 -17.81 -9.25 21.05
N GLY A 157 -16.51 -9.01 20.93
CA GLY A 157 -15.90 -8.56 19.68
C GLY A 157 -16.04 -9.64 18.61
N ILE A 158 -15.94 -9.24 17.34
CA ILE A 158 -16.00 -10.15 16.18
C ILE A 158 -14.95 -11.24 16.34
N GLY A 159 -13.79 -10.97 16.96
CA GLY A 159 -12.71 -11.92 17.16
C GLY A 159 -12.13 -12.44 15.85
N GLY A 160 -11.11 -13.29 15.94
CA GLY A 160 -10.47 -13.81 14.74
C GLY A 160 -9.52 -12.81 14.10
N TYR A 161 -8.53 -13.34 13.39
CA TYR A 161 -7.64 -12.57 12.55
C TYR A 161 -7.30 -13.36 11.29
N GLU A 162 -6.81 -12.65 10.28
CA GLU A 162 -6.18 -13.25 9.12
C GLU A 162 -4.85 -12.55 8.81
N ILE A 163 -3.98 -13.27 8.11
CA ILE A 163 -2.69 -12.76 7.64
C ILE A 163 -2.65 -12.91 6.13
N LEU A 164 -2.51 -11.80 5.42
CA LEU A 164 -2.33 -11.78 3.98
C LEU A 164 -0.88 -11.41 3.64
N ILE A 165 -0.09 -12.40 3.25
CA ILE A 165 1.23 -12.17 2.66
C ILE A 165 1.05 -11.78 1.20
N VAL A 166 1.47 -10.57 0.84
CA VAL A 166 1.54 -10.12 -0.55
C VAL A 166 2.98 -10.30 -1.02
N ASN A 167 3.26 -11.45 -1.64
CA ASN A 167 4.54 -11.74 -2.25
C ASN A 167 4.72 -10.91 -3.53
N ASP A 168 5.57 -9.89 -3.49
CA ASP A 168 5.83 -8.93 -4.55
C ASP A 168 6.83 -9.46 -5.61
N GLY A 169 6.60 -10.70 -6.06
CA GLY A 169 7.42 -11.37 -7.06
C GLY A 169 8.80 -11.81 -6.55
N SER A 170 8.89 -12.31 -5.31
CA SER A 170 10.14 -12.84 -4.76
C SER A 170 10.75 -13.92 -5.65
N LYS A 171 12.08 -13.99 -5.66
CA LYS A 171 12.88 -14.97 -6.42
C LYS A 171 13.53 -16.02 -5.51
N ASP A 172 13.26 -15.94 -4.22
CA ASP A 172 13.79 -16.81 -3.17
C ASP A 172 12.67 -17.73 -2.61
N LYS A 173 12.92 -18.37 -1.45
CA LYS A 173 11.96 -19.31 -0.85
C LYS A 173 10.93 -18.66 0.07
N THR A 174 10.70 -17.35 -0.04
CA THR A 174 9.78 -16.62 0.84
C THR A 174 8.39 -17.28 0.93
N VAL A 175 7.81 -17.66 -0.21
CA VAL A 175 6.47 -18.29 -0.27
C VAL A 175 6.46 -19.65 0.43
N ASP A 176 7.44 -20.50 0.12
CA ASP A 176 7.53 -21.85 0.67
C ASP A 176 7.68 -21.81 2.20
N ILE A 177 8.52 -20.91 2.72
CA ILE A 177 8.73 -20.72 4.15
C ILE A 177 7.44 -20.26 4.84
N CYS A 178 6.67 -19.36 4.22
CA CYS A 178 5.38 -18.91 4.76
C CYS A 178 4.37 -20.06 4.83
N LEU A 179 4.27 -20.88 3.78
CA LEU A 179 3.36 -22.03 3.74
C LEU A 179 3.78 -23.11 4.73
N ASP A 180 5.07 -23.39 4.85
CA ASP A 180 5.61 -24.33 5.83
C ASP A 180 5.40 -23.84 7.27
N PHE A 181 5.53 -22.53 7.51
CA PHE A 181 5.18 -21.93 8.79
C PHE A 181 3.69 -22.06 9.09
N ALA A 182 2.82 -21.79 8.12
CA ALA A 182 1.38 -21.94 8.27
C ALA A 182 0.99 -23.39 8.60
N ARG A 183 1.61 -24.37 7.93
CA ARG A 183 1.42 -25.80 8.21
C ARG A 183 1.82 -26.15 9.64
N ARG A 184 3.02 -25.74 10.08
CA ARG A 184 3.55 -26.06 11.42
C ARG A 184 2.72 -25.46 12.56
N ASN A 185 2.13 -24.30 12.32
CA ASN A 185 1.36 -23.57 13.33
C ASN A 185 -0.16 -23.73 13.20
N ALA A 186 -0.64 -24.62 12.31
CA ALA A 186 -2.06 -24.84 12.04
C ALA A 186 -2.83 -23.53 11.68
N LEU A 187 -2.23 -22.71 10.83
CA LEU A 187 -2.80 -21.44 10.32
C LEU A 187 -3.56 -21.65 9.00
N HIS A 188 -4.28 -22.77 8.91
CA HIS A 188 -5.04 -23.16 7.72
C HIS A 188 -6.14 -22.15 7.43
N ASP A 189 -6.21 -21.64 6.20
CA ASP A 189 -7.08 -20.53 5.76
C ASP A 189 -6.93 -19.18 6.52
N VAL A 190 -6.16 -19.14 7.63
CA VAL A 190 -5.80 -17.94 8.41
C VAL A 190 -4.62 -17.20 7.76
N LEU A 191 -3.55 -17.91 7.38
CA LEU A 191 -2.43 -17.33 6.64
C LEU A 191 -2.61 -17.62 5.15
N ARG A 192 -2.71 -16.54 4.36
CA ARG A 192 -2.91 -16.57 2.91
C ARG A 192 -1.73 -15.93 2.22
N VAL A 193 -1.32 -16.47 1.07
CA VAL A 193 -0.24 -15.93 0.26
C VAL A 193 -0.79 -15.59 -1.12
N CYS A 194 -0.77 -14.30 -1.46
CA CYS A 194 -1.04 -13.79 -2.79
C CYS A 194 0.29 -13.46 -3.47
N THR A 195 0.53 -13.97 -4.67
CA THR A 195 1.78 -13.70 -5.40
C THR A 195 1.53 -12.78 -6.59
N LEU A 196 2.22 -11.64 -6.58
CA LEU A 196 2.29 -10.72 -7.71
C LEU A 196 3.17 -11.31 -8.80
N LYS A 197 2.71 -11.21 -10.05
CA LYS A 197 3.39 -11.77 -11.23
C LYS A 197 4.73 -11.08 -11.46
N GLU A 198 4.77 -9.78 -11.21
CA GLU A 198 5.94 -8.92 -11.39
C GLU A 198 6.01 -7.95 -10.21
N ASN A 199 7.22 -7.67 -9.75
CA ASN A 199 7.48 -6.73 -8.66
C ASN A 199 6.88 -5.35 -8.96
N ARG A 200 6.06 -4.83 -8.03
CA ARG A 200 5.39 -3.51 -8.08
C ARG A 200 5.92 -2.55 -7.02
N GLY A 201 6.97 -2.95 -6.31
CA GLY A 201 7.50 -2.27 -5.15
C GLY A 201 6.57 -2.35 -3.94
N LYS A 202 7.12 -1.99 -2.78
CA LYS A 202 6.41 -2.05 -1.49
C LYS A 202 5.06 -1.34 -1.52
N GLY A 203 4.99 -0.13 -2.08
CA GLY A 203 3.74 0.63 -2.17
C GLY A 203 2.68 -0.11 -2.97
N GLY A 204 3.05 -0.69 -4.11
CA GLY A 204 2.16 -1.50 -4.94
C GLY A 204 1.66 -2.75 -4.22
N ALA A 205 2.53 -3.45 -3.50
CA ALA A 205 2.16 -4.63 -2.72
C ALA A 205 1.22 -4.29 -1.54
N VAL A 206 1.48 -3.20 -0.81
CA VAL A 206 0.60 -2.72 0.27
C VAL A 206 -0.76 -2.33 -0.29
N THR A 207 -0.80 -1.50 -1.34
CA THR A 207 -2.07 -1.10 -1.98
C THR A 207 -2.84 -2.30 -2.52
N HIS A 208 -2.15 -3.32 -3.05
CA HIS A 208 -2.78 -4.56 -3.48
C HIS A 208 -3.42 -5.27 -2.30
N GLY A 209 -2.69 -5.48 -1.20
CA GLY A 209 -3.23 -6.17 -0.03
C GLY A 209 -4.38 -5.44 0.66
N PHE A 210 -4.41 -4.10 0.68
CA PHE A 210 -5.53 -3.33 1.26
C PHE A 210 -6.81 -3.31 0.39
N ARG A 211 -6.71 -3.75 -0.87
CA ARG A 211 -7.88 -3.89 -1.75
C ARG A 211 -8.60 -5.22 -1.57
N HIS A 212 -7.93 -6.15 -0.91
CA HIS A 212 -8.35 -7.53 -0.70
C HIS A 212 -8.65 -7.78 0.78
#